data_AF-A0A7R9W502-F1
#
_entry.id   AF-A0A7R9W502-F1
#
_cell.length_a   1.000
_cell.length_b   1.000
_cell.length_c   1.000
_cell.angle_alpha   90.00
_cell.angle_beta   90.00
_cell.angle_gamma   90.00
#
_symmetry.space_group_name_H-M   'P 1'
#
loop_
_entity.id
_entity.type
_entity.pdbx_description
1 polymer ?
#
loop_
_entity_poly.entity_id
_entity_poly.type
_entity_poly.pdbx_seq_one_letter_code
_entity_poly.pdbx_strand_id
1 'polypeptide(L)'
;SISLSSRDVHFLSSRGATSVSKMLAQDGLDLTQQYFLLLKNNKGSLASSANTAETVARWMHAAWNVALARRIEPERILSPLSYSNIRFLKSCGIFTDEQLFNANHAKLVSRYDNYRKENQWDSKSNASGIVASWMTKAQKTLSRANRGETAPEPRTSSQIEDNREDLPLMDNVKYLCKTTMDPETGLPRKTITAFDCKNEILYDFLVKVRDSTIPGAGRGAFLTFCGARVVRPGVKRQLQRSPPQLARTRKNMDAFLPDLDLGVTVTLRGKDVHGDEHLIGSENGVGMLRELDVERDFIPAPDNVTFFSRDEGSGLIELGRYAPLLKEDRKTELVFAVKDFVFSYEPSSWRFDVPEALHGYPQVVDFTDDQTGEPHATALKNVPMYVNEVGHNPALRQNVVSRDNHRSVSYYLLLDEPLEKGQTLELLVNYLEDYEEMRERKGYGKANLRDVNAVKCDKDDFARLQRNLRERKAMETHIQTYTAVDMERVLDFIEQRVLQGVMKDTEQSLRKITVANGTVGSESEMSDTILRQWVARRRLHWISARIKSQLDSVSRYRVEKDSAEDVPPSENSQNDGPVHGFRK
;
A
#
# COMPACT_ATOMS: atom_id res chain seq x y z
N SER A 1 -42.03 39.93 -22.74
CA SER A 1 -42.17 41.38 -22.48
C SER A 1 -43.54 41.62 -21.85
N ILE A 2 -43.56 42.37 -20.75
CA ILE A 2 -44.68 43.05 -20.03
C ILE A 2 -44.28 43.05 -18.54
N SER A 3 -44.33 44.22 -17.92
CA SER A 3 -43.94 44.50 -16.54
C SER A 3 -45.15 44.92 -15.72
N LEU A 4 -45.22 44.54 -14.43
CA LEU A 4 -45.91 45.23 -13.33
C LEU A 4 -45.35 44.57 -12.03
N SER A 5 -44.42 45.18 -11.30
CA SER A 5 -44.53 46.28 -10.32
C SER A 5 -44.90 45.82 -8.90
N SER A 6 -44.12 46.25 -7.91
CA SER A 6 -44.29 45.88 -6.50
C SER A 6 -45.47 46.58 -5.83
N ARG A 7 -46.57 45.84 -5.60
CA ARG A 7 -47.51 45.97 -4.49
C ARG A 7 -48.60 44.91 -4.67
N ASP A 8 -48.54 43.89 -3.83
CA ASP A 8 -49.67 43.17 -3.24
C ASP A 8 -49.09 42.14 -2.27
N VAL A 9 -48.58 42.68 -1.16
CA VAL A 9 -48.16 41.90 0.01
C VAL A 9 -49.35 41.83 0.96
N HIS A 10 -49.47 40.67 1.62
CA HIS A 10 -50.29 40.35 2.80
C HIS A 10 -51.59 39.53 2.63
N PHE A 11 -51.71 38.64 3.63
CA PHE A 11 -52.88 37.92 4.14
C PHE A 11 -53.24 36.54 3.55
N LEU A 12 -52.88 35.52 4.36
CA LEU A 12 -53.64 34.30 4.74
C LEU A 12 -54.25 33.45 3.61
N SER A 13 -54.05 32.13 3.50
CA SER A 13 -53.90 31.02 4.47
C SER A 13 -54.94 29.97 4.09
N SER A 14 -54.53 28.70 4.11
CA SER A 14 -55.38 27.50 4.13
C SER A 14 -56.10 27.07 2.82
N ARG A 15 -56.04 25.74 2.60
CA ARG A 15 -56.76 24.92 1.60
C ARG A 15 -56.38 25.11 0.13
N GLY A 16 -55.49 24.23 -0.35
CA GLY A 16 -55.19 24.06 -1.79
C GLY A 16 -54.37 22.81 -2.16
N ALA A 17 -54.10 21.90 -1.22
CA ALA A 17 -53.26 20.72 -1.44
C ALA A 17 -54.01 19.59 -2.19
N THR A 18 -54.41 19.82 -3.45
CA THR A 18 -54.94 18.76 -4.32
C THR A 18 -54.76 19.01 -5.83
N SER A 19 -54.14 20.12 -6.27
CA SER A 19 -53.99 20.44 -7.69
C SER A 19 -52.59 20.91 -8.12
N VAL A 20 -51.54 20.41 -7.45
CA VAL A 20 -50.13 20.61 -7.86
C VAL A 20 -49.50 19.33 -8.44
N SER A 21 -49.92 18.15 -7.96
CA SER A 21 -49.40 16.83 -8.40
C SER A 21 -49.79 16.41 -9.84
N LYS A 22 -50.39 17.29 -10.64
CA LYS A 22 -50.69 17.05 -12.07
C LYS A 22 -50.16 18.13 -13.02
N MET A 23 -49.36 19.08 -12.52
CA MET A 23 -48.73 20.13 -13.36
C MET A 23 -47.21 20.27 -13.15
N LEU A 24 -46.58 19.30 -12.46
CA LEU A 24 -45.13 19.18 -12.31
C LEU A 24 -44.60 17.86 -12.91
N ALA A 25 -45.21 17.45 -14.02
CA ALA A 25 -44.78 16.32 -14.84
C ALA A 25 -44.40 16.80 -16.25
N GLN A 26 -43.60 17.88 -16.32
CA GLN A 26 -42.78 18.30 -17.47
C GLN A 26 -41.88 19.48 -17.05
N ASP A 27 -40.58 19.32 -17.30
CA ASP A 27 -39.48 20.30 -17.33
C ASP A 27 -39.19 21.22 -16.12
N GLY A 28 -38.02 21.00 -15.50
CA GLY A 28 -37.41 21.79 -14.42
C GLY A 28 -36.36 20.93 -13.71
N LEU A 29 -35.04 21.08 -13.88
CA LEU A 29 -34.18 22.26 -13.99
C LEU A 29 -34.07 23.08 -12.68
N ASP A 30 -33.36 22.45 -11.75
CA ASP A 30 -32.41 22.97 -10.75
C ASP A 30 -32.72 24.24 -9.92
N LEU A 31 -32.85 24.02 -8.60
CA LEU A 31 -32.96 25.04 -7.54
C LEU A 31 -31.59 25.62 -7.08
N THR A 32 -30.46 25.02 -7.49
CA THR A 32 -29.12 25.39 -7.00
C THR A 32 -28.69 26.80 -7.40
N GLN A 33 -29.20 27.33 -8.51
CA GLN A 33 -28.89 28.70 -8.97
C GLN A 33 -29.48 29.81 -8.07
N GLN A 34 -30.50 29.53 -7.25
CA GLN A 34 -31.11 30.55 -6.38
C GLN A 34 -30.37 30.74 -5.04
N TYR A 35 -29.57 29.76 -4.61
CA TYR A 35 -28.83 29.86 -3.34
C TYR A 35 -27.55 30.71 -3.45
N PHE A 36 -26.90 30.72 -4.63
CA PHE A 36 -25.63 31.42 -4.85
C PHE A 36 -25.73 32.96 -4.86
N LEU A 37 -26.92 33.53 -5.07
CA LEU A 37 -27.14 34.98 -5.04
C LEU A 37 -27.32 35.55 -3.63
N LEU A 38 -27.68 34.71 -2.64
CA LEU A 38 -27.85 35.12 -1.25
C LEU A 38 -26.53 35.29 -0.49
N LEU A 39 -25.48 34.55 -0.87
CA LEU A 39 -24.15 34.63 -0.25
C LEU A 39 -23.33 35.85 -0.71
N LYS A 40 -23.74 36.55 -1.78
CA LYS A 40 -22.93 37.63 -2.38
C LYS A 40 -23.12 39.01 -1.74
N ASN A 41 -24.18 39.21 -0.95
CA ASN A 41 -24.59 40.54 -0.46
C ASN A 41 -24.39 40.83 1.04
N ASN A 42 -23.98 39.85 1.85
CA ASN A 42 -23.68 40.08 3.27
C ASN A 42 -22.18 40.38 3.52
N LYS A 43 -21.74 41.57 3.08
CA LYS A 43 -20.51 42.20 3.60
C LYS A 43 -20.88 43.10 4.78
N GLY A 44 -20.74 42.61 6.00
CA GLY A 44 -21.07 43.36 7.21
C GLY A 44 -20.22 42.99 8.42
N SER A 45 -19.26 43.88 8.75
CA SER A 45 -18.58 44.02 10.05
C SER A 45 -17.92 42.79 10.70
N LEU A 46 -16.59 42.72 10.58
CA LEU A 46 -15.72 42.07 11.57
C LEU A 46 -14.39 42.82 11.67
N ALA A 47 -14.47 44.05 12.20
CA ALA A 47 -13.34 44.95 12.39
C ALA A 47 -12.86 44.93 13.86
N SER A 48 -11.89 44.07 14.20
CA SER A 48 -11.14 44.19 15.47
C SER A 48 -9.84 43.36 15.60
N SER A 49 -9.26 42.80 14.52
CA SER A 49 -8.05 41.95 14.60
C SER A 49 -6.82 42.44 13.81
N ALA A 50 -6.84 43.66 13.24
CA ALA A 50 -5.81 44.15 12.33
C ALA A 50 -4.41 44.37 12.96
N ASN A 51 -4.28 44.46 14.28
CA ASN A 51 -3.00 44.80 14.95
C ASN A 51 -2.11 43.59 15.33
N THR A 52 -2.59 42.36 15.22
CA THR A 52 -1.80 41.17 15.62
C THR A 52 -0.95 40.63 14.48
N ALA A 53 -1.48 40.57 13.25
CA ALA A 53 -0.76 40.02 12.10
C ALA A 53 0.46 40.87 11.70
N GLU A 54 0.33 42.20 11.70
CA GLU A 54 1.43 43.10 11.33
C GLU A 54 2.56 43.11 12.39
N THR A 55 2.20 42.94 13.66
CA THR A 55 3.17 42.83 14.77
C THR A 55 3.98 41.54 14.68
N VAL A 56 3.33 40.41 14.34
CA VAL A 56 4.01 39.13 14.11
C VAL A 56 4.90 39.19 12.86
N ALA A 57 4.43 39.79 11.76
CA ALA A 57 5.22 39.97 10.55
C ALA A 57 6.52 40.76 10.80
N ARG A 58 6.45 41.86 11.57
CA ARG A 58 7.65 42.65 11.94
C ARG A 58 8.60 41.89 12.86
N TRP A 59 8.09 41.06 13.78
CA TRP A 59 8.93 40.18 14.62
C TRP A 59 9.66 39.10 13.81
N MET A 60 8.96 38.45 12.87
CA MET A 60 9.57 37.41 12.02
C MET A 60 10.60 38.02 11.05
N HIS A 61 10.34 39.21 10.50
CA HIS A 61 11.28 39.89 9.61
C HIS A 61 12.53 40.43 10.33
N ALA A 62 12.41 40.79 11.62
CA ALA A 62 13.55 41.16 12.46
C ALA A 62 14.39 39.94 12.86
N ALA A 63 13.75 38.82 13.24
CA ALA A 63 14.44 37.57 13.55
C ALA A 63 15.20 37.00 12.34
N TRP A 64 14.61 37.07 11.14
CA TRP A 64 15.24 36.66 9.88
C TRP A 64 16.51 37.46 9.57
N ASN A 65 16.45 38.78 9.71
CA ASN A 65 17.59 39.66 9.38
C ASN A 65 18.74 39.58 10.42
N VAL A 66 18.45 39.22 11.68
CA VAL A 66 19.50 38.98 12.70
C VAL A 66 20.20 37.62 12.47
N ALA A 67 19.49 36.62 11.95
CA ALA A 67 20.09 35.33 11.59
C ALA A 67 21.04 35.42 10.38
N LEU A 68 20.80 36.37 9.47
CA LEU A 68 21.56 36.51 8.21
C LEU A 68 22.94 37.20 8.37
N ALA A 69 23.18 37.91 9.49
CA ALA A 69 24.31 38.83 9.61
C ALA A 69 25.62 38.20 10.14
N ARG A 70 25.62 36.96 10.64
CA ARG A 70 26.83 36.29 11.17
C ARG A 70 26.87 34.78 10.96
N ARG A 71 27.21 34.34 9.75
CA ARG A 71 27.96 33.09 9.52
C ARG A 71 28.74 33.17 8.22
N ILE A 72 30.06 33.08 8.32
CA ILE A 72 30.88 32.55 7.24
C ILE A 72 30.55 31.06 7.21
N GLU A 73 29.71 30.62 6.28
CA GLU A 73 29.49 29.19 6.08
C GLU A 73 30.77 28.57 5.50
N PRO A 74 31.26 27.44 6.03
CA PRO A 74 32.27 26.66 5.32
C PRO A 74 31.59 26.05 4.08
N GLU A 75 32.06 26.45 2.91
CA GLU A 75 31.87 25.85 1.59
C GLU A 75 31.19 24.45 1.60
N ARG A 76 29.98 24.35 1.02
CA ARG A 76 29.19 23.11 0.94
C ARG A 76 28.84 22.74 -0.50
N ILE A 77 28.79 21.43 -0.74
CA ILE A 77 28.17 20.82 -1.91
C ILE A 77 26.66 20.85 -1.65
N LEU A 78 25.93 21.58 -2.48
CA LEU A 78 24.48 21.75 -2.42
C LEU A 78 23.76 20.71 -3.28
N SER A 79 24.43 20.08 -4.25
CA SER A 79 23.82 19.02 -5.06
C SER A 79 23.37 17.81 -4.24
N PRO A 80 22.21 17.20 -4.57
CA PRO A 80 21.69 16.02 -3.89
C PRO A 80 22.53 14.78 -4.22
N LEU A 81 23.38 14.40 -3.26
CA LEU A 81 24.33 13.29 -3.32
C LEU A 81 24.24 12.44 -2.05
N SER A 82 24.53 11.14 -2.18
CA SER A 82 24.68 10.24 -1.04
C SER A 82 25.69 10.76 -0.01
N TYR A 83 25.52 10.33 1.24
CA TYR A 83 26.52 10.59 2.27
C TYR A 83 27.90 9.98 1.95
N SER A 84 27.97 8.77 1.38
CA SER A 84 29.24 8.14 1.00
C SER A 84 29.95 8.93 -0.11
N ASN A 85 29.20 9.45 -1.07
CA ASN A 85 29.68 10.27 -2.18
C ASN A 85 30.17 11.63 -1.67
N ILE A 86 29.41 12.29 -0.78
CA ILE A 86 29.85 13.53 -0.11
C ILE A 86 31.14 13.29 0.71
N ARG A 87 31.25 12.15 1.40
CA ARG A 87 32.45 11.79 2.17
C ARG A 87 33.68 11.57 1.27
N PHE A 88 33.51 10.91 0.13
CA PHE A 88 34.54 10.73 -0.89
C PHE A 88 34.98 12.05 -1.52
N LEU A 89 34.03 12.93 -1.86
CA LEU A 89 34.35 14.23 -2.44
C LEU A 89 35.14 15.09 -1.44
N LYS A 90 34.74 15.10 -0.16
CA LYS A 90 35.49 15.76 0.91
C LYS A 90 36.88 15.16 1.13
N SER A 91 37.08 13.84 1.02
CA SER A 91 38.43 13.25 1.08
C SER A 91 39.29 13.59 -0.14
N CYS A 92 38.67 13.92 -1.28
CA CYS A 92 39.36 14.46 -2.46
C CYS A 92 39.68 15.97 -2.38
N GLY A 93 39.23 16.67 -1.33
CA GLY A 93 39.36 18.13 -1.20
C GLY A 93 38.30 18.92 -1.97
N ILE A 94 37.17 18.30 -2.30
CA ILE A 94 36.03 18.92 -2.98
C ILE A 94 34.95 19.23 -1.93
N PHE A 95 34.68 20.52 -1.74
CA PHE A 95 33.77 21.08 -0.74
C PHE A 95 32.60 21.86 -1.35
N THR A 96 32.67 22.30 -2.60
CA THR A 96 31.56 23.00 -3.31
C THR A 96 31.14 22.29 -4.61
N ASP A 97 29.95 22.63 -5.10
CA ASP A 97 29.51 22.21 -6.45
C ASP A 97 30.41 22.79 -7.56
N GLU A 98 30.97 23.98 -7.37
CA GLU A 98 31.90 24.58 -8.32
C GLU A 98 33.22 23.78 -8.38
N GLN A 99 33.76 23.39 -7.23
CA GLN A 99 34.93 22.51 -7.14
C GLN A 99 34.64 21.11 -7.73
N LEU A 100 33.41 20.60 -7.56
CA LEU A 100 32.97 19.32 -8.14
C LEU A 100 32.82 19.41 -9.67
N PHE A 101 32.23 20.48 -10.17
CA PHE A 101 32.03 20.72 -11.61
C PHE A 101 33.36 20.95 -12.33
N ASN A 102 34.28 21.70 -11.72
CA ASN A 102 35.61 21.99 -12.26
C ASN A 102 36.65 20.88 -11.99
N ALA A 103 36.28 19.80 -11.29
CA ALA A 103 37.20 18.68 -11.04
C ALA A 103 37.56 17.95 -12.35
N ASN A 104 38.79 17.44 -12.45
CA ASN A 104 39.16 16.61 -13.60
C ASN A 104 38.45 15.25 -13.52
N HIS A 105 37.50 15.01 -14.43
CA HIS A 105 36.66 13.81 -14.47
C HIS A 105 37.48 12.51 -14.41
N ALA A 106 38.48 12.33 -15.28
CA ALA A 106 39.30 11.11 -15.30
C ALA A 106 40.04 10.86 -13.98
N LYS A 107 40.61 11.92 -13.38
CA LYS A 107 41.29 11.85 -12.07
C LYS A 107 40.30 11.51 -10.94
N LEU A 108 39.09 12.06 -10.99
CA LEU A 108 38.06 11.80 -9.99
C LEU A 108 37.48 10.38 -10.12
N VAL A 109 37.27 9.89 -11.34
CA VAL A 109 36.89 8.50 -11.63
C VAL A 109 37.95 7.52 -11.12
N SER A 110 39.24 7.76 -11.41
CA SER A 110 40.33 6.89 -10.93
C SER A 110 40.44 6.90 -9.40
N ARG A 111 40.31 8.06 -8.75
CA ARG A 111 40.28 8.15 -7.28
C ARG A 111 39.06 7.44 -6.69
N TYR A 112 37.89 7.57 -7.33
CA TYR A 112 36.68 6.91 -6.85
C TYR A 112 36.84 5.40 -6.99
N ASP A 113 37.23 4.90 -8.16
CA ASP A 113 37.47 3.47 -8.39
C ASP A 113 38.48 2.84 -7.40
N ASN A 114 39.57 3.55 -7.08
CA ASN A 114 40.49 3.13 -6.01
C ASN A 114 39.82 3.13 -4.63
N TYR A 115 39.11 4.20 -4.27
CA TYR A 115 38.35 4.28 -3.01
C TYR A 115 37.32 3.15 -2.89
N ARG A 116 36.66 2.77 -3.99
CA ARG A 116 35.74 1.63 -4.04
C ARG A 116 36.45 0.30 -3.77
N LYS A 117 37.62 0.07 -4.39
CA LYS A 117 38.46 -1.12 -4.18
C LYS A 117 38.96 -1.23 -2.74
N GLU A 118 39.47 -0.13 -2.18
CA GLU A 118 39.96 -0.05 -0.79
C GLU A 118 38.88 -0.41 0.23
N ASN A 119 37.62 -0.06 -0.05
CA ASN A 119 36.48 -0.36 0.84
C ASN A 119 35.72 -1.65 0.45
N GLN A 120 36.28 -2.47 -0.47
CA GLN A 120 35.74 -3.77 -0.92
C GLN A 120 34.35 -3.71 -1.58
N TRP A 121 34.10 -2.72 -2.43
CA TRP A 121 32.78 -2.56 -3.08
C TRP A 121 32.71 -3.28 -4.42
N ASP A 122 31.61 -4.01 -4.63
CA ASP A 122 31.42 -4.87 -5.79
C ASP A 122 31.62 -4.10 -7.11
N SER A 123 32.32 -4.71 -8.06
CA SER A 123 32.96 -4.03 -9.19
C SER A 123 32.02 -3.69 -10.35
N LYS A 124 30.78 -4.19 -10.31
CA LYS A 124 29.86 -4.16 -11.46
C LYS A 124 29.36 -2.77 -11.88
N SER A 125 29.25 -1.79 -10.98
CA SER A 125 28.75 -0.45 -11.36
C SER A 125 29.86 0.41 -12.01
N ASN A 126 29.53 1.14 -13.06
CA ASN A 126 30.49 1.97 -13.80
C ASN A 126 30.83 3.26 -13.02
N ALA A 127 32.03 3.33 -12.43
CA ALA A 127 32.52 4.51 -11.71
C ALA A 127 32.48 5.81 -12.55
N SER A 128 32.70 5.71 -13.87
CA SER A 128 32.60 6.85 -14.79
C SER A 128 31.17 7.38 -14.91
N GLY A 129 30.16 6.50 -14.95
CA GLY A 129 28.76 6.91 -15.02
C GLY A 129 28.30 7.62 -13.74
N ILE A 130 28.78 7.14 -12.59
CA ILE A 130 28.48 7.73 -11.27
C ILE A 130 29.08 9.13 -11.15
N VAL A 131 30.38 9.29 -11.46
CA VAL A 131 31.05 10.61 -11.37
C VAL A 131 30.47 11.61 -12.38
N ALA A 132 30.19 11.18 -13.61
CA ALA A 132 29.53 12.03 -14.61
C ALA A 132 28.13 12.50 -14.16
N SER A 133 27.37 11.63 -13.46
CA SER A 133 26.09 11.98 -12.85
C SER A 133 26.25 13.05 -11.76
N TRP A 134 27.27 12.94 -10.88
CA TRP A 134 27.54 13.97 -9.87
C TRP A 134 27.91 15.33 -10.48
N MET A 135 28.79 15.34 -11.49
CA MET A 135 29.17 16.58 -12.19
C MET A 135 27.97 17.21 -12.92
N THR A 136 27.10 16.39 -13.50
CA THR A 136 25.86 16.85 -14.13
C THR A 136 24.88 17.44 -13.11
N LYS A 137 24.80 16.86 -11.90
CA LYS A 137 24.03 17.44 -10.77
C LYS A 137 24.64 18.78 -10.34
N ALA A 138 25.95 18.84 -10.12
CA ALA A 138 26.67 20.08 -9.76
C ALA A 138 26.41 21.21 -10.77
N GLN A 139 26.57 20.92 -12.06
CA GLN A 139 26.29 21.86 -13.14
C GLN A 139 24.84 22.36 -13.10
N LYS A 140 23.85 21.48 -12.87
CA LYS A 140 22.44 21.85 -12.74
C LYS A 140 22.20 22.73 -11.52
N THR A 141 22.79 22.40 -10.37
CA THR A 141 22.68 23.18 -9.12
C THR A 141 23.23 24.60 -9.31
N LEU A 142 24.44 24.73 -9.86
CA LEU A 142 25.06 26.02 -10.20
C LEU A 142 24.20 26.81 -11.23
N SER A 143 23.68 26.12 -12.25
CA SER A 143 22.83 26.73 -13.28
C SER A 143 21.46 27.18 -12.77
N ARG A 144 20.96 26.61 -11.67
CA ARG A 144 19.73 27.06 -10.98
C ARG A 144 20.03 28.22 -10.05
N ALA A 145 21.11 28.15 -9.28
CA ALA A 145 21.56 29.24 -8.41
C ALA A 145 21.75 30.55 -9.21
N ASN A 146 22.35 30.46 -10.39
CA ASN A 146 22.53 31.60 -11.30
C ASN A 146 21.24 32.12 -11.95
N ARG A 147 20.12 31.39 -11.87
CA ARG A 147 18.81 31.76 -12.46
C ARG A 147 17.72 32.08 -11.44
N GLY A 148 17.93 31.79 -10.16
CA GLY A 148 16.91 31.96 -9.12
C GLY A 148 15.72 30.99 -9.25
N GLU A 149 15.86 29.90 -10.01
CA GLU A 149 14.79 28.95 -10.30
C GLU A 149 14.60 27.91 -9.16
N THR A 150 13.35 27.67 -8.77
CA THR A 150 12.96 26.53 -7.93
C THR A 150 12.91 25.21 -8.74
N ALA A 151 12.91 24.07 -8.06
CA ALA A 151 13.19 22.78 -8.69
C ALA A 151 12.11 22.30 -9.71
N PRO A 152 12.48 21.87 -10.93
CA PRO A 152 11.59 21.33 -11.95
C PRO A 152 11.40 19.80 -11.88
N GLU A 153 10.34 19.33 -12.54
CA GLU A 153 9.81 17.97 -12.54
C GLU A 153 10.72 16.86 -13.15
N PRO A 154 10.54 15.59 -12.74
CA PRO A 154 11.38 14.47 -13.17
C PRO A 154 10.99 13.85 -14.52
N ARG A 155 11.99 13.42 -15.31
CA ARG A 155 11.82 12.80 -16.65
C ARG A 155 11.58 11.30 -16.58
N THR A 156 10.79 10.77 -17.51
CA THR A 156 10.33 9.37 -17.57
C THR A 156 11.46 8.34 -17.67
N SER A 157 11.24 7.17 -17.05
CA SER A 157 12.15 6.02 -17.01
C SER A 157 11.45 4.80 -17.62
N SER A 158 12.05 4.15 -18.61
CA SER A 158 11.45 2.98 -19.28
C SER A 158 12.48 1.95 -19.81
N GLN A 159 13.69 1.92 -19.25
CA GLN A 159 14.76 0.97 -19.63
C GLN A 159 15.63 0.50 -18.44
N ILE A 160 15.11 0.49 -17.21
CA ILE A 160 15.90 0.12 -16.00
C ILE A 160 15.12 -0.82 -15.08
N GLU A 161 14.62 -1.94 -15.63
CA GLU A 161 13.83 -2.93 -14.87
C GLU A 161 14.65 -4.17 -14.47
N ASP A 162 15.50 -4.71 -15.36
CA ASP A 162 16.25 -5.98 -15.19
C ASP A 162 17.21 -6.08 -13.98
N ASN A 163 17.49 -5.00 -13.25
CA ASN A 163 18.40 -5.01 -12.07
C ASN A 163 17.72 -4.51 -10.78
N ARG A 164 16.38 -4.48 -10.72
CA ARG A 164 15.64 -4.01 -9.53
C ARG A 164 15.61 -5.02 -8.38
N GLU A 165 15.73 -6.32 -8.68
CA GLU A 165 15.59 -7.38 -7.68
C GLU A 165 16.85 -7.61 -6.84
N ASP A 166 18.04 -7.25 -7.31
CA ASP A 166 19.33 -7.52 -6.64
C ASP A 166 19.71 -6.51 -5.54
N LEU A 167 18.90 -5.48 -5.29
CA LEU A 167 19.22 -4.49 -4.26
C LEU A 167 19.19 -5.09 -2.84
N PRO A 168 20.19 -4.77 -1.99
CA PRO A 168 20.25 -5.28 -0.62
C PRO A 168 19.06 -4.77 0.20
N LEU A 169 18.65 -5.55 1.21
CA LEU A 169 17.66 -5.09 2.19
C LEU A 169 18.35 -4.24 3.26
N MET A 170 17.70 -3.14 3.65
CA MET A 170 18.10 -2.36 4.81
C MET A 170 17.43 -2.90 6.08
N ASP A 171 18.16 -2.86 7.20
CA ASP A 171 17.65 -3.31 8.49
C ASP A 171 16.65 -2.29 9.05
N ASN A 172 15.36 -2.62 9.02
CA ASN A 172 14.36 -1.86 9.78
C ASN A 172 14.62 -2.00 11.28
N VAL A 173 14.86 -0.89 11.97
CA VAL A 173 15.09 -0.86 13.42
C VAL A 173 13.76 -1.02 14.13
N LYS A 174 13.35 -2.28 14.33
CA LYS A 174 11.97 -2.67 14.68
C LYS A 174 11.36 -1.95 15.88
N TYR A 175 12.14 -1.60 16.90
CA TYR A 175 11.65 -0.88 18.08
C TYR A 175 11.43 0.64 17.87
N LEU A 176 12.03 1.23 16.82
CA LEU A 176 11.77 2.61 16.39
C LEU A 176 10.63 2.68 15.37
N CYS A 177 10.43 1.59 14.62
CA CYS A 177 9.31 1.46 13.69
C CYS A 177 7.99 1.33 14.46
N LYS A 178 7.06 2.27 14.25
CA LYS A 178 5.78 2.30 14.99
C LYS A 178 4.62 2.61 14.04
N THR A 179 3.60 1.75 14.04
CA THR A 179 2.30 2.05 13.43
C THR A 179 1.34 2.54 14.51
N THR A 180 0.67 3.66 14.24
CA THR A 180 -0.36 4.28 15.10
C THR A 180 -1.55 4.66 14.23
N MET A 181 -2.76 4.68 14.79
CA MET A 181 -3.87 5.36 14.11
C MET A 181 -3.69 6.88 14.28
N ASP A 182 -3.86 7.62 13.20
CA ASP A 182 -3.88 9.08 13.23
C ASP A 182 -5.22 9.54 13.84
N PRO A 183 -5.22 10.35 14.92
CA PRO A 183 -6.44 10.65 15.68
C PRO A 183 -7.41 11.57 14.94
N GLU A 184 -6.96 12.32 13.92
CA GLU A 184 -7.81 13.23 13.14
C GLU A 184 -8.53 12.49 12.01
N THR A 185 -7.85 11.53 11.38
CA THR A 185 -8.36 10.85 10.17
C THR A 185 -8.86 9.43 10.43
N GLY A 186 -8.49 8.81 11.55
CA GLY A 186 -8.76 7.40 11.83
C GLY A 186 -7.98 6.42 10.94
N LEU A 187 -7.00 6.90 10.16
CA LEU A 187 -6.22 6.12 9.19
C LEU A 187 -4.84 5.74 9.77
N PRO A 188 -4.18 4.67 9.27
CA PRO A 188 -2.89 4.25 9.79
C PRO A 188 -1.77 5.21 9.38
N ARG A 189 -0.90 5.50 10.34
CA ARG A 189 0.32 6.30 10.23
C ARG A 189 1.49 5.44 10.70
N LYS A 190 2.57 5.35 9.93
CA LYS A 190 3.74 4.53 10.25
C LYS A 190 5.03 5.33 10.24
N THR A 191 5.74 5.36 11.37
CA THR A 191 7.15 5.77 11.41
C THR A 191 8.02 4.57 11.05
N ILE A 192 9.02 4.78 10.20
CA ILE A 192 10.01 3.77 9.81
C ILE A 192 11.40 4.36 10.06
N THR A 193 12.26 3.62 10.77
CA THR A 193 13.68 3.92 10.82
C THR A 193 14.45 2.76 10.19
N ALA A 194 15.15 3.02 9.10
CA ALA A 194 15.99 2.03 8.41
C ALA A 194 17.47 2.30 8.69
N PHE A 195 18.23 1.24 8.95
CA PHE A 195 19.67 1.31 9.20
C PHE A 195 20.47 0.89 7.97
N ASP A 196 21.29 1.82 7.48
CA ASP A 196 22.41 1.54 6.61
C ASP A 196 23.56 1.01 7.46
N CYS A 197 23.76 -0.30 7.41
CA CYS A 197 24.77 -1.01 8.18
C CYS A 197 26.21 -0.78 7.70
N LYS A 198 26.41 -0.19 6.52
CA LYS A 198 27.70 0.02 5.87
C LYS A 198 28.28 1.41 6.17
N ASN A 199 27.44 2.45 6.13
CA ASN A 199 27.83 3.81 6.49
C ASN A 199 27.51 4.16 7.97
N GLU A 200 26.71 3.33 8.64
CA GLU A 200 26.18 3.52 10.00
C GLU A 200 25.29 4.77 10.07
N ILE A 201 24.25 4.77 9.24
CA ILE A 201 23.27 5.87 9.10
C ILE A 201 21.87 5.33 9.41
N LEU A 202 21.12 6.06 10.23
CA LEU A 202 19.69 5.85 10.41
C LEU A 202 18.94 6.81 9.51
N TYR A 203 18.06 6.28 8.65
CA TYR A 203 17.17 7.06 7.82
C TYR A 203 15.76 6.99 8.40
N ASP A 204 15.19 8.15 8.73
CA ASP A 204 13.88 8.26 9.36
C ASP A 204 12.82 8.70 8.34
N PHE A 205 11.71 7.96 8.29
CA PHE A 205 10.59 8.20 7.38
C PHE A 205 9.27 8.20 8.15
N LEU A 206 8.32 8.96 7.61
CA LEU A 206 6.95 8.99 8.07
C LEU A 206 6.03 8.67 6.90
N VAL A 207 5.26 7.60 7.02
CA VAL A 207 4.20 7.25 6.07
C VAL A 207 2.84 7.66 6.65
N LYS A 208 2.07 8.44 5.90
CA LYS A 208 0.68 8.83 6.21
C LYS A 208 -0.25 8.41 5.08
N VAL A 209 -1.46 7.99 5.42
CA VAL A 209 -2.54 7.82 4.43
C VAL A 209 -3.33 9.13 4.32
N ARG A 210 -3.60 9.58 3.09
CA ARG A 210 -4.44 10.75 2.76
C ARG A 210 -5.09 10.52 1.39
N ASP A 211 -5.80 11.51 0.83
CA ASP A 211 -6.31 11.39 -0.55
C ASP A 211 -5.16 11.25 -1.56
N SER A 212 -5.34 10.35 -2.53
CA SER A 212 -4.41 10.10 -3.62
C SER A 212 -4.29 11.31 -4.55
N THR A 213 -3.12 11.48 -5.15
CA THR A 213 -2.94 12.42 -6.27
C THR A 213 -3.53 11.89 -7.59
N ILE A 214 -3.86 10.59 -7.64
CA ILE A 214 -4.45 9.93 -8.80
C ILE A 214 -5.98 10.12 -8.75
N PRO A 215 -6.60 10.77 -9.76
CA PRO A 215 -8.04 11.00 -9.77
C PRO A 215 -8.83 9.69 -9.67
N GLY A 216 -9.67 9.57 -8.64
CA GLY A 216 -10.55 8.43 -8.43
C GLY A 216 -9.91 7.20 -7.75
N ALA A 217 -8.61 7.20 -7.44
CA ALA A 217 -7.97 6.11 -6.70
C ALA A 217 -8.35 6.07 -5.20
N GLY A 218 -8.99 7.13 -4.68
CA GLY A 218 -9.40 7.22 -3.29
C GLY A 218 -8.25 7.65 -2.38
N ARG A 219 -7.89 6.79 -1.42
CA ARG A 219 -6.79 7.07 -0.47
C ARG A 219 -5.46 6.52 -1.01
N GLY A 220 -4.36 7.19 -0.70
CA GLY A 220 -3.00 6.76 -1.00
C GLY A 220 -2.09 6.86 0.23
N ALA A 221 -1.08 6.00 0.30
CA ALA A 221 0.00 6.06 1.27
C ALA A 221 1.10 7.00 0.77
N PHE A 222 1.53 7.95 1.59
CA PHE A 222 2.54 8.94 1.24
C PHE A 222 3.70 8.90 2.22
N LEU A 223 4.91 8.76 1.70
CA LEU A 223 6.14 8.68 2.47
C LEU A 223 6.87 10.03 2.43
N THR A 224 7.09 10.59 3.61
CA THR A 224 7.92 11.76 3.87
C THR A 224 9.27 11.31 4.42
N PHE A 225 10.37 11.80 3.87
CA PHE A 225 11.69 11.62 4.47
C PHE A 225 11.91 12.65 5.57
N CYS A 226 12.00 12.21 6.82
CA CYS A 226 12.16 13.08 8.00
C CYS A 226 13.62 13.56 8.17
N GLY A 227 14.57 12.87 7.54
CA GLY A 227 16.00 13.15 7.59
C GLY A 227 16.79 11.91 8.01
N ALA A 228 18.10 12.08 8.19
CA ALA A 228 18.99 11.02 8.63
C ALA A 228 19.67 11.37 9.96
N ARG A 229 20.22 10.36 10.64
CA ARG A 229 21.10 10.47 11.79
C ARG A 229 22.38 9.66 11.54
N VAL A 230 23.53 10.21 11.91
CA VAL A 230 24.86 9.58 11.74
C VAL A 230 25.49 9.31 13.09
N VAL A 231 26.27 8.23 13.21
CA VAL A 231 27.02 7.95 14.44
C VAL A 231 28.02 9.08 14.73
N ARG A 232 28.03 9.54 15.97
CA ARG A 232 28.91 10.58 16.52
C ARG A 232 30.39 10.19 16.29
N PRO A 233 31.25 11.08 15.72
CA PRO A 233 32.60 10.72 15.30
C PRO A 233 33.52 10.12 16.40
N GLY A 234 33.27 10.42 17.67
CA GLY A 234 34.00 9.83 18.79
C GLY A 234 33.69 8.35 19.02
N VAL A 235 32.44 7.93 18.81
CA VAL A 235 31.97 6.56 19.11
C VAL A 235 32.55 5.54 18.13
N LYS A 236 32.62 5.89 16.83
CA LYS A 236 33.28 5.02 15.82
C LYS A 236 34.72 4.64 16.19
N ARG A 237 35.47 5.58 16.80
CA ARG A 237 36.84 5.32 17.28
C ARG A 237 36.89 4.43 18.52
N GLN A 238 35.84 4.41 19.33
CA GLN A 238 35.74 3.57 20.52
C GLN A 238 35.38 2.13 20.13
N LEU A 239 34.41 1.94 19.23
CA LEU A 239 34.08 0.62 18.65
C LEU A 239 35.30 -0.04 17.99
N GLN A 240 36.07 0.70 17.19
CA GLN A 240 37.29 0.17 16.55
C GLN A 240 38.44 -0.17 17.51
N ARG A 241 38.41 0.31 18.76
CA ARG A 241 39.47 0.11 19.76
C ARG A 241 39.12 -0.92 20.82
N SER A 242 37.84 -1.15 21.05
CA SER A 242 37.36 -2.20 21.94
C SER A 242 37.41 -3.54 21.20
N PRO A 243 38.10 -4.58 21.71
CA PRO A 243 37.81 -5.93 21.22
C PRO A 243 36.33 -6.22 21.47
N PRO A 244 35.64 -6.95 20.58
CA PRO A 244 34.20 -7.21 20.72
C PRO A 244 33.96 -7.86 22.08
N GLN A 245 33.27 -7.13 22.96
CA GLN A 245 32.98 -7.65 24.29
C GLN A 245 31.91 -8.71 24.12
N LEU A 246 32.31 -9.98 24.22
CA LEU A 246 31.40 -11.11 24.35
C LEU A 246 30.37 -10.75 25.42
N ALA A 247 29.09 -10.67 25.02
CA ALA A 247 27.99 -10.29 25.88
C ALA A 247 28.00 -11.17 27.14
N ARG A 248 28.37 -10.58 28.28
CA ARG A 248 28.51 -11.32 29.53
C ARG A 248 27.12 -11.53 30.13
N THR A 249 26.57 -12.73 29.96
CA THR A 249 25.38 -13.16 30.70
C THR A 249 25.64 -13.01 32.19
N ARG A 250 24.87 -12.13 32.87
CA ARG A 250 25.05 -11.79 34.29
C ARG A 250 24.98 -12.98 35.25
N LYS A 251 24.37 -14.08 34.80
CA LYS A 251 24.27 -15.35 35.53
C LYS A 251 24.77 -16.48 34.64
N ASN A 252 25.41 -17.48 35.24
CA ASN A 252 25.57 -18.77 34.59
C ASN A 252 24.17 -19.34 34.27
N MET A 253 24.03 -20.04 33.15
CA MET A 253 22.79 -20.77 32.85
C MET A 253 22.61 -21.90 33.86
N ASP A 254 21.66 -21.74 34.79
CA ASP A 254 21.26 -22.79 35.72
C ASP A 254 20.45 -23.85 34.96
N ALA A 255 21.13 -24.89 34.48
CA ALA A 255 20.48 -26.05 33.89
C ALA A 255 19.82 -26.89 34.99
N PHE A 256 18.51 -26.76 35.16
CA PHE A 256 17.74 -27.63 36.04
C PHE A 256 17.59 -29.01 35.40
N LEU A 257 18.29 -29.99 35.95
CA LEU A 257 18.17 -31.41 35.62
C LEU A 257 17.27 -32.05 36.69
N PRO A 258 15.95 -32.23 36.45
CA PRO A 258 15.16 -33.13 37.29
C PRO A 258 15.69 -34.55 37.10
N ASP A 259 15.80 -35.30 38.19
CA ASP A 259 16.37 -36.65 38.17
C ASP A 259 15.64 -37.61 37.21
N LEU A 260 16.45 -38.47 36.57
CA LEU A 260 16.11 -39.74 35.89
C LEU A 260 15.61 -39.72 34.42
N ASP A 261 16.48 -40.25 33.55
CA ASP A 261 16.27 -41.05 32.33
C ASP A 261 15.34 -40.59 31.17
N LEU A 262 14.62 -39.48 31.27
CA LEU A 262 13.76 -39.00 30.17
C LEU A 262 13.95 -37.52 29.81
N GLY A 263 15.01 -37.25 29.03
CA GLY A 263 15.15 -36.02 28.22
C GLY A 263 15.48 -34.74 29.00
N VAL A 264 16.69 -34.20 28.77
CA VAL A 264 17.13 -32.94 29.40
C VAL A 264 16.31 -31.75 28.88
N THR A 265 15.43 -31.21 29.72
CA THR A 265 14.61 -30.03 29.41
C THR A 265 15.22 -28.78 30.06
N VAL A 266 16.05 -28.05 29.31
CA VAL A 266 16.67 -26.80 29.77
C VAL A 266 15.61 -25.69 29.88
N THR A 267 15.15 -25.41 31.09
CA THR A 267 14.16 -24.35 31.34
C THR A 267 14.86 -23.02 31.63
N LEU A 268 15.00 -22.17 30.62
CA LEU A 268 15.53 -20.81 30.77
C LEU A 268 14.53 -19.94 31.55
N ARG A 269 14.88 -19.50 32.77
CA ARG A 269 14.05 -18.62 33.59
C ARG A 269 14.71 -17.26 33.80
N GLY A 270 14.15 -16.24 33.16
CA GLY A 270 14.49 -14.82 33.32
C GLY A 270 13.39 -13.97 32.66
N LYS A 271 13.26 -12.69 33.04
CA LYS A 271 12.38 -11.76 32.33
C LYS A 271 12.87 -11.46 30.92
N ASP A 272 14.19 -11.50 30.75
CA ASP A 272 14.88 -11.48 29.48
C ASP A 272 16.12 -12.39 29.60
N VAL A 273 16.31 -13.31 28.65
CA VAL A 273 17.43 -14.28 28.69
C VAL A 273 18.57 -13.87 27.76
N HIS A 274 18.33 -12.86 26.91
CA HIS A 274 19.31 -12.33 25.96
C HIS A 274 19.41 -10.80 25.97
N GLY A 275 18.47 -10.09 26.58
CA GLY A 275 18.57 -8.66 26.87
C GLY A 275 19.50 -8.38 28.07
N ASP A 276 20.50 -7.54 27.84
CA ASP A 276 21.31 -6.96 28.91
C ASP A 276 20.45 -5.89 29.63
N GLU A 277 20.06 -6.12 30.89
CA GLU A 277 19.21 -5.20 31.66
C GLU A 277 19.82 -3.79 31.84
N HIS A 278 21.11 -3.61 31.58
CA HIS A 278 21.74 -2.28 31.54
C HIS A 278 21.55 -1.54 30.20
N LEU A 279 21.11 -2.25 29.16
CA LEU A 279 20.80 -1.72 27.83
C LEU A 279 19.28 -1.55 27.62
N ILE A 280 18.46 -2.18 28.46
CA ILE A 280 17.05 -1.84 28.64
C ILE A 280 17.00 -0.62 29.56
N GLY A 281 17.01 0.57 28.97
CA GLY A 281 16.77 1.80 29.72
C GLY A 281 15.35 1.84 30.31
N SER A 282 14.98 2.96 30.94
CA SER A 282 13.65 3.11 31.54
C SER A 282 12.53 2.93 30.49
N GLU A 283 11.28 2.77 30.95
CA GLU A 283 10.11 2.41 30.12
C GLU A 283 9.80 3.35 28.92
N ASN A 284 10.61 4.40 28.69
CA ASN A 284 10.51 5.35 27.59
C ASN A 284 11.80 5.52 26.73
N GLY A 285 12.87 4.74 26.95
CA GLY A 285 14.11 4.74 26.15
C GLY A 285 15.20 3.93 26.86
N VAL A 286 16.05 3.11 26.22
CA VAL A 286 16.68 3.22 24.91
C VAL A 286 16.68 1.86 24.21
N GLY A 287 16.55 1.82 22.89
CA GLY A 287 16.89 0.62 22.12
C GLY A 287 18.34 0.70 21.62
N MET A 288 19.13 -0.33 21.92
CA MET A 288 20.47 -0.48 21.33
C MET A 288 20.36 -0.96 19.89
N LEU A 289 21.24 -0.46 19.02
CA LEU A 289 21.41 -0.97 17.66
C LEU A 289 22.82 -1.53 17.54
N ARG A 290 22.93 -2.87 17.67
CA ARG A 290 24.21 -3.55 17.93
C ARG A 290 24.81 -3.01 19.23
N GLU A 291 25.98 -2.37 19.18
CA GLU A 291 26.69 -1.78 20.32
C GLU A 291 26.46 -0.26 20.46
N LEU A 292 25.56 0.32 19.65
CA LEU A 292 25.29 1.77 19.61
C LEU A 292 23.99 2.13 20.32
N ASP A 293 24.04 3.12 21.21
CA ASP A 293 22.88 3.76 21.81
C ASP A 293 22.25 4.73 20.80
N VAL A 294 21.01 4.49 20.39
CA VAL A 294 20.33 5.27 19.33
C VAL A 294 20.12 6.74 19.69
N GLU A 295 20.00 7.07 20.97
CA GLU A 295 19.73 8.44 21.43
C GLU A 295 21.02 9.21 21.75
N ARG A 296 22.01 8.51 22.32
CA ARG A 296 23.29 9.08 22.72
C ARG A 296 24.32 9.09 21.58
N ASP A 297 24.44 7.99 20.85
CA ASP A 297 25.57 7.76 19.95
C ASP A 297 25.30 8.20 18.52
N PHE A 298 24.05 8.44 18.14
CA PHE A 298 23.67 9.06 16.87
C PHE A 298 23.35 10.56 17.05
N ILE A 299 23.68 11.35 16.02
CA ILE A 299 23.35 12.78 15.95
C ILE A 299 22.63 13.08 14.63
N PRO A 300 21.74 14.10 14.57
CA PRO A 300 21.13 14.51 13.31
C PRO A 300 22.18 14.76 12.21
N ALA A 301 21.95 14.18 11.05
CA ALA A 301 22.75 14.43 9.87
C ALA A 301 22.48 15.85 9.33
N PRO A 302 23.42 16.45 8.58
CA PRO A 302 23.16 17.68 7.83
C PRO A 302 21.95 17.53 6.89
N ASP A 303 21.18 18.61 6.71
CA ASP A 303 19.92 18.58 5.92
C ASP A 303 20.13 18.24 4.43
N ASN A 304 21.36 18.35 3.91
CA ASN A 304 21.70 17.95 2.53
C ASN A 304 21.98 16.44 2.37
N VAL A 305 21.81 15.62 3.41
CA VAL A 305 21.87 14.16 3.30
C VAL A 305 20.52 13.66 2.75
N THR A 306 20.53 13.19 1.50
CA THR A 306 19.38 12.56 0.84
C THR A 306 19.30 11.06 1.10
N PHE A 307 18.13 10.46 0.87
CA PHE A 307 17.97 9.00 0.76
C PHE A 307 17.71 8.58 -0.70
N PHE A 308 18.32 7.47 -1.15
CA PHE A 308 18.14 6.92 -2.49
C PHE A 308 18.41 5.41 -2.42
N SER A 309 17.53 4.56 -2.94
CA SER A 309 17.65 3.09 -2.76
C SER A 309 18.83 2.46 -3.51
N ARG A 310 19.41 3.18 -4.49
CA ARG A 310 20.65 2.77 -5.17
C ARG A 310 21.89 3.51 -4.67
N ASP A 311 21.75 4.37 -3.64
CA ASP A 311 22.92 4.87 -2.96
C ASP A 311 23.62 3.73 -2.22
N GLU A 312 24.93 3.86 -2.15
CA GLU A 312 25.77 2.88 -1.50
C GLU A 312 25.48 2.78 0.01
N GLY A 313 25.28 1.56 0.50
CA GLY A 313 24.91 1.28 1.90
C GLY A 313 23.41 1.40 2.16
N SER A 314 22.72 2.21 1.36
CA SER A 314 21.28 2.14 1.20
C SER A 314 20.86 0.89 0.41
N GLY A 315 19.55 0.68 0.33
CA GLY A 315 18.94 -0.43 -0.36
C GLY A 315 17.42 -0.33 -0.35
N LEU A 316 16.77 -1.47 -0.36
CA LEU A 316 15.32 -1.57 -0.19
C LEU A 316 14.93 -1.50 1.29
N ILE A 317 13.97 -0.62 1.60
CA ILE A 317 13.41 -0.49 2.95
C ILE A 317 12.06 -1.20 2.98
N GLU A 318 11.87 -2.17 3.88
CA GLU A 318 10.58 -2.86 4.01
C GLU A 318 9.50 -1.90 4.54
N LEU A 319 8.51 -1.58 3.72
CA LEU A 319 7.33 -0.79 4.10
C LEU A 319 6.38 -1.62 4.98
N GLY A 320 6.41 -2.94 4.83
CA GLY A 320 5.74 -3.93 5.67
C GLY A 320 5.19 -5.08 4.84
N ARG A 321 4.73 -6.13 5.53
CA ARG A 321 3.92 -7.17 4.90
C ARG A 321 2.64 -6.54 4.35
N TYR A 322 2.37 -6.80 3.08
CA TYR A 322 1.15 -6.41 2.40
C TYR A 322 0.06 -7.47 2.61
N ALA A 323 0.36 -8.75 2.34
CA ALA A 323 -0.56 -9.87 2.58
C ALA A 323 0.19 -11.22 2.71
N PRO A 324 -0.38 -12.28 3.32
CA PRO A 324 -1.58 -12.28 4.16
C PRO A 324 -1.32 -11.63 5.52
N LEU A 325 -2.34 -11.01 6.08
CA LEU A 325 -2.33 -10.30 7.36
C LEU A 325 -2.93 -11.15 8.49
N LEU A 326 -3.95 -11.96 8.17
CA LEU A 326 -4.50 -13.00 9.01
C LEU A 326 -4.23 -14.39 8.41
N LYS A 327 -4.47 -15.46 9.17
CA LYS A 327 -4.35 -16.83 8.66
C LYS A 327 -5.49 -17.15 7.68
N GLU A 328 -6.64 -16.54 7.94
CA GLU A 328 -7.94 -16.71 7.28
C GLU A 328 -8.01 -16.01 5.90
N ASP A 329 -7.02 -15.18 5.57
CA ASP A 329 -6.89 -14.53 4.26
C ASP A 329 -6.54 -15.54 3.16
N ARG A 330 -5.92 -16.67 3.53
CA ARG A 330 -5.60 -17.76 2.60
C ARG A 330 -6.85 -18.57 2.30
N LYS A 331 -7.20 -18.63 1.03
CA LYS A 331 -8.38 -19.33 0.51
C LYS A 331 -7.97 -20.23 -0.66
N THR A 332 -8.75 -21.27 -0.92
CA THR A 332 -8.67 -21.96 -2.21
C THR A 332 -9.40 -21.13 -3.26
N GLU A 333 -8.94 -21.16 -4.52
CA GLU A 333 -9.59 -20.45 -5.62
C GLU A 333 -11.07 -20.86 -5.77
N LEU A 334 -11.40 -22.12 -5.42
CA LEU A 334 -12.76 -22.64 -5.37
C LEU A 334 -13.72 -21.78 -4.54
N VAL A 335 -13.34 -21.44 -3.29
CA VAL A 335 -14.22 -20.63 -2.41
C VAL A 335 -14.05 -19.14 -2.65
N PHE A 336 -12.88 -18.70 -3.08
CA PHE A 336 -12.64 -17.30 -3.44
C PHE A 336 -13.48 -16.88 -4.65
N ALA A 337 -13.48 -17.64 -5.76
CA ALA A 337 -14.26 -17.31 -6.95
C ALA A 337 -15.76 -17.12 -6.63
N VAL A 338 -16.30 -17.91 -5.70
CA VAL A 338 -17.69 -17.78 -5.22
C VAL A 338 -17.89 -16.51 -4.41
N LYS A 339 -16.99 -16.20 -3.45
CA LYS A 339 -17.00 -14.94 -2.70
C LYS A 339 -16.93 -13.73 -3.63
N ASP A 340 -15.97 -13.75 -4.54
CA ASP A 340 -15.67 -12.68 -5.48
C ASP A 340 -16.88 -12.39 -6.38
N PHE A 341 -17.48 -13.43 -6.97
CA PHE A 341 -18.74 -13.29 -7.69
C PHE A 341 -19.85 -12.69 -6.83
N VAL A 342 -20.09 -13.21 -5.61
CA VAL A 342 -21.12 -12.68 -4.69
C VAL A 342 -20.97 -11.17 -4.48
N PHE A 343 -19.74 -10.71 -4.20
CA PHE A 343 -19.41 -9.31 -3.92
C PHE A 343 -19.02 -8.47 -5.15
N SER A 344 -19.45 -8.86 -6.36
CA SER A 344 -19.26 -8.08 -7.60
C SER A 344 -17.79 -7.84 -7.96
N TYR A 345 -16.93 -8.80 -7.68
CA TYR A 345 -15.48 -8.80 -7.89
C TYR A 345 -14.74 -7.65 -7.18
N GLU A 346 -15.32 -7.10 -6.09
CA GLU A 346 -14.59 -6.20 -5.20
C GLU A 346 -13.44 -6.92 -4.46
N PRO A 347 -13.57 -8.19 -3.98
CA PRO A 347 -12.44 -8.93 -3.41
C PRO A 347 -11.24 -9.08 -4.36
N SER A 348 -11.46 -9.20 -5.66
CA SER A 348 -10.39 -9.17 -6.68
C SER A 348 -9.63 -7.84 -6.77
N SER A 349 -10.12 -6.72 -6.21
CA SER A 349 -9.29 -5.52 -5.99
C SER A 349 -8.11 -5.78 -5.04
N TRP A 350 -8.19 -6.85 -4.23
CA TRP A 350 -7.39 -7.12 -3.03
C TRP A 350 -6.85 -8.57 -2.99
N ARG A 351 -6.85 -9.28 -4.13
CA ARG A 351 -6.38 -10.67 -4.26
C ARG A 351 -4.92 -10.77 -4.70
N PHE A 352 -4.23 -11.81 -4.24
CA PHE A 352 -2.89 -12.19 -4.69
C PHE A 352 -2.80 -13.71 -4.86
N ASP A 353 -2.37 -14.16 -6.02
CA ASP A 353 -2.24 -15.59 -6.31
C ASP A 353 -1.01 -16.18 -5.60
N VAL A 354 -1.11 -17.42 -5.11
CA VAL A 354 -0.03 -18.10 -4.39
C VAL A 354 0.39 -19.36 -5.15
N PRO A 355 1.70 -19.53 -5.49
CA PRO A 355 2.17 -20.70 -6.23
C PRO A 355 1.99 -22.05 -5.52
N GLU A 356 1.90 -22.05 -4.19
CA GLU A 356 1.68 -23.23 -3.35
C GLU A 356 0.19 -23.67 -3.42
N ALA A 357 -0.09 -24.93 -3.74
CA ALA A 357 -1.47 -25.47 -3.70
C ALA A 357 -1.89 -25.88 -2.28
N LEU A 358 -3.15 -25.62 -1.91
CA LEU A 358 -3.76 -26.04 -0.63
C LEU A 358 -4.71 -27.20 -0.88
N HIS A 359 -4.41 -28.37 -0.31
CA HIS A 359 -5.17 -29.61 -0.51
C HIS A 359 -5.37 -29.99 -1.99
N GLY A 360 -4.42 -29.63 -2.86
CA GLY A 360 -4.48 -29.87 -4.31
C GLY A 360 -5.14 -28.75 -5.13
N TYR A 361 -5.66 -27.68 -4.50
CA TYR A 361 -6.31 -26.55 -5.16
C TYR A 361 -5.36 -25.35 -5.22
N PRO A 362 -5.41 -24.51 -6.28
CA PRO A 362 -4.74 -23.22 -6.29
C PRO A 362 -5.14 -22.38 -5.07
N GLN A 363 -4.18 -21.65 -4.50
CA GLN A 363 -4.39 -20.72 -3.40
C GLN A 363 -4.43 -19.28 -3.89
N VAL A 364 -5.26 -18.48 -3.22
CA VAL A 364 -5.18 -17.03 -3.25
C VAL A 364 -5.11 -16.49 -1.82
N VAL A 365 -4.55 -15.30 -1.69
CA VAL A 365 -4.61 -14.47 -0.50
C VAL A 365 -5.58 -13.33 -0.76
N ASP A 366 -6.62 -13.25 0.05
CA ASP A 366 -7.69 -12.26 0.01
C ASP A 366 -7.94 -11.75 1.44
N PHE A 367 -7.57 -10.50 1.70
CA PHE A 367 -7.72 -9.83 3.00
C PHE A 367 -9.00 -8.98 3.08
N THR A 368 -10.02 -9.29 2.28
CA THR A 368 -11.39 -8.80 2.49
C THR A 368 -12.15 -9.66 3.48
N ASP A 369 -13.11 -9.06 4.18
CA ASP A 369 -14.01 -9.78 5.08
C ASP A 369 -14.98 -10.67 4.27
N ASP A 370 -15.22 -11.89 4.74
CA ASP A 370 -16.10 -12.86 4.07
C ASP A 370 -17.59 -12.45 4.11
N GLN A 371 -17.98 -11.55 5.02
CA GLN A 371 -19.35 -11.07 5.22
C GLN A 371 -19.71 -9.89 4.32
N THR A 372 -18.71 -9.08 3.93
CA THR A 372 -18.94 -7.80 3.26
C THR A 372 -18.29 -7.69 1.88
N GLY A 373 -17.21 -8.45 1.63
CA GLY A 373 -16.35 -8.28 0.45
C GLY A 373 -15.46 -7.03 0.50
N GLU A 374 -15.50 -6.26 1.60
CA GLU A 374 -14.67 -5.08 1.83
C GLU A 374 -13.39 -5.47 2.62
N PRO A 375 -12.26 -4.76 2.47
CA PRO A 375 -11.04 -4.98 3.25
C PRO A 375 -11.29 -5.06 4.77
N HIS A 376 -10.84 -6.15 5.39
CA HIS A 376 -11.13 -6.41 6.80
C HIS A 376 -10.40 -5.42 7.73
N ALA A 377 -10.84 -5.30 8.99
CA ALA A 377 -10.35 -4.29 9.93
C ALA A 377 -8.83 -4.33 10.23
N THR A 378 -8.15 -5.46 10.01
CA THR A 378 -6.68 -5.58 10.14
C THR A 378 -5.94 -4.98 8.94
N ALA A 379 -6.51 -5.08 7.73
CA ALA A 379 -5.96 -4.50 6.51
C ALA A 379 -6.08 -2.97 6.53
N LEU A 380 -7.23 -2.45 6.95
CA LEU A 380 -7.47 -1.01 7.11
C LEU A 380 -6.52 -0.35 8.13
N LYS A 381 -5.86 -1.12 9.00
CA LYS A 381 -4.83 -0.66 9.94
C LYS A 381 -3.40 -0.77 9.38
N ASN A 382 -3.23 -1.32 8.18
CA ASN A 382 -1.94 -1.64 7.61
C ASN A 382 -1.63 -0.73 6.41
N VAL A 383 -0.59 0.09 6.53
CA VAL A 383 -0.20 1.10 5.53
C VAL A 383 0.00 0.55 4.10
N PRO A 384 0.63 -0.62 3.87
CA PRO A 384 0.74 -1.21 2.53
C PRO A 384 -0.57 -1.37 1.77
N MET A 385 -1.72 -1.56 2.44
CA MET A 385 -3.03 -1.65 1.78
C MET A 385 -3.36 -0.39 0.95
N TYR A 386 -2.84 0.76 1.36
CA TYR A 386 -3.07 2.06 0.72
C TYR A 386 -2.00 2.44 -0.30
N VAL A 387 -1.10 1.52 -0.68
CA VAL A 387 -0.16 1.77 -1.78
C VAL A 387 -0.92 1.64 -3.09
N ASN A 388 -1.01 2.76 -3.81
CA ASN A 388 -1.75 2.83 -5.07
C ASN A 388 -0.93 2.28 -6.24
N GLU A 389 -1.62 2.10 -7.35
CA GLU A 389 -1.01 1.56 -8.55
C GLU A 389 -0.68 2.66 -9.57
N VAL A 390 0.43 2.51 -10.31
CA VAL A 390 0.80 3.43 -11.40
C VAL A 390 -0.15 3.39 -12.61
N GLY A 391 -0.82 2.26 -12.84
CA GLY A 391 -1.64 2.04 -14.02
C GLY A 391 -0.82 2.23 -15.32
N HIS A 392 -1.46 2.84 -16.30
CA HIS A 392 -0.83 3.18 -17.60
C HIS A 392 -0.49 4.66 -17.72
N ASN A 393 -0.44 5.40 -16.61
CA ASN A 393 -0.14 6.83 -16.64
C ASN A 393 1.38 7.05 -16.71
N PRO A 394 1.94 7.54 -17.84
CA PRO A 394 3.39 7.68 -17.99
C PRO A 394 4.00 8.77 -17.09
N ALA A 395 3.19 9.63 -16.46
CA ALA A 395 3.68 10.60 -15.47
C ALA A 395 3.97 9.96 -14.11
N LEU A 396 3.33 8.81 -13.79
CA LEU A 396 3.52 8.11 -12.53
C LEU A 396 4.75 7.19 -12.59
N ARG A 397 5.42 7.06 -11.44
CA ARG A 397 6.62 6.24 -11.26
C ARG A 397 6.32 5.14 -10.27
N GLN A 398 6.71 3.92 -10.59
CA GLN A 398 6.82 2.89 -9.57
C GLN A 398 7.93 3.29 -8.61
N ASN A 399 7.62 3.31 -7.31
CA ASN A 399 8.59 3.51 -6.23
C ASN A 399 8.40 2.52 -5.06
N VAL A 400 7.48 1.56 -5.23
CA VAL A 400 7.32 0.38 -4.39
C VAL A 400 7.50 -0.86 -5.25
N VAL A 401 8.30 -1.80 -4.78
CA VAL A 401 8.38 -3.16 -5.32
C VAL A 401 7.80 -4.15 -4.34
N SER A 402 7.04 -5.12 -4.84
CA SER A 402 6.67 -6.33 -4.11
C SER A 402 7.85 -7.31 -4.13
N ARG A 403 8.06 -8.02 -3.02
CA ARG A 403 8.78 -9.30 -3.04
C ARG A 403 7.92 -10.35 -2.34
N ASP A 404 7.72 -11.48 -3.00
CA ASP A 404 7.13 -12.67 -2.39
C ASP A 404 8.22 -13.48 -1.68
N ASN A 405 7.89 -14.01 -0.50
CA ASN A 405 8.71 -14.97 0.24
C ASN A 405 8.06 -16.37 0.27
N HIS A 406 7.44 -16.75 -0.85
CA HIS A 406 6.58 -17.92 -1.08
C HIS A 406 5.28 -17.97 -0.27
N ARG A 407 5.19 -17.20 0.82
CA ARG A 407 4.05 -17.25 1.75
C ARG A 407 3.51 -15.91 2.19
N SER A 408 4.16 -14.81 1.82
CA SER A 408 3.66 -13.46 2.01
C SER A 408 4.36 -12.49 1.05
N VAL A 409 3.58 -11.54 0.56
CA VAL A 409 4.08 -10.39 -0.19
C VAL A 409 4.42 -9.29 0.82
N SER A 410 5.69 -8.86 0.86
CA SER A 410 6.10 -7.63 1.53
C SER A 410 6.37 -6.55 0.49
N TYR A 411 6.05 -5.30 0.84
CA TYR A 411 6.34 -4.14 0.01
C TYR A 411 7.62 -3.47 0.48
N TYR A 412 8.40 -3.01 -0.50
CA TYR A 412 9.71 -2.40 -0.29
C TYR A 412 9.81 -1.09 -1.04
N LEU A 413 10.36 -0.07 -0.39
CA LEU A 413 10.65 1.23 -0.99
C LEU A 413 11.81 1.10 -1.97
N LEU A 414 11.57 1.43 -3.23
CA LEU A 414 12.57 1.56 -4.28
C LEU A 414 12.52 2.99 -4.82
N LEU A 415 13.46 3.83 -4.41
CA LEU A 415 13.61 5.15 -5.01
C LEU A 415 14.66 5.10 -6.14
N ASP A 416 14.25 5.54 -7.33
CA ASP A 416 15.12 5.76 -8.49
C ASP A 416 15.73 7.19 -8.51
N GLU A 417 15.31 8.06 -7.59
CA GLU A 417 15.80 9.45 -7.44
C GLU A 417 16.06 9.78 -5.95
N PRO A 418 17.00 10.70 -5.63
CA PRO A 418 17.26 11.10 -4.24
C PRO A 418 16.10 11.89 -3.64
N LEU A 419 15.73 11.53 -2.42
CA LEU A 419 14.68 12.16 -1.63
C LEU A 419 15.32 13.13 -0.63
N GLU A 420 14.95 14.41 -0.71
CA GLU A 420 15.41 15.48 0.18
C GLU A 420 14.61 15.52 1.50
N LYS A 421 15.21 16.06 2.57
CA LYS A 421 14.56 16.13 3.88
C LYS A 421 13.29 16.99 3.82
N GLY A 422 12.18 16.44 4.28
CA GLY A 422 10.84 17.04 4.20
C GLY A 422 10.09 16.75 2.90
N GLN A 423 10.78 16.26 1.86
CA GLN A 423 10.13 15.86 0.62
C GLN A 423 9.21 14.67 0.86
N THR A 424 8.05 14.68 0.20
CA THR A 424 6.99 13.68 0.33
C THR A 424 6.59 13.18 -1.05
N LEU A 425 6.45 11.86 -1.21
CA LEU A 425 5.98 11.20 -2.43
C LEU A 425 4.79 10.27 -2.13
N GLU A 426 3.96 10.01 -3.13
CA GLU A 426 2.96 8.92 -3.07
C GLU A 426 3.67 7.59 -3.31
N LEU A 427 3.34 6.58 -2.52
CA LEU A 427 3.85 5.22 -2.67
C LEU A 427 3.05 4.50 -3.74
N LEU A 428 3.74 4.09 -4.81
CA LEU A 428 3.15 3.55 -6.03
C LEU A 428 3.83 2.25 -6.46
N VAL A 429 3.03 1.21 -6.66
CA VAL A 429 3.44 -0.11 -7.17
C VAL A 429 2.93 -0.32 -8.60
N ASN A 430 3.49 -1.29 -9.32
CA ASN A 430 2.99 -1.74 -10.61
C ASN A 430 2.44 -3.17 -10.47
N TYR A 431 1.13 -3.36 -10.63
CA TYR A 431 0.47 -4.68 -10.55
C TYR A 431 0.47 -5.46 -11.87
N LEU A 432 1.23 -5.03 -12.88
CA LEU A 432 1.44 -5.73 -14.16
C LEU A 432 0.11 -6.07 -14.88
N GLU A 433 0.09 -7.05 -15.78
CA GLU A 433 -1.09 -7.30 -16.62
C GLU A 433 -2.22 -8.03 -15.88
N ASP A 434 -1.94 -8.76 -14.81
CA ASP A 434 -2.93 -9.56 -14.07
C ASP A 434 -4.00 -8.71 -13.38
N TYR A 435 -3.69 -7.43 -13.07
CA TYR A 435 -4.64 -6.47 -12.50
C TYR A 435 -5.47 -5.71 -13.55
N GLU A 436 -5.28 -5.96 -14.85
CA GLU A 436 -5.86 -5.14 -15.91
C GLU A 436 -7.39 -5.09 -15.89
N GLU A 437 -8.05 -6.23 -15.64
CA GLU A 437 -9.52 -6.29 -15.54
C GLU A 437 -10.04 -5.39 -14.41
N MET A 438 -9.31 -5.29 -13.29
CA MET A 438 -9.65 -4.40 -12.19
C MET A 438 -9.45 -2.92 -12.54
N ARG A 439 -8.43 -2.59 -13.35
CA ARG A 439 -8.27 -1.23 -13.90
C ARG A 439 -9.43 -0.86 -14.83
N GLU A 440 -9.88 -1.78 -15.67
CA GLU A 440 -11.01 -1.55 -16.59
C GLU A 440 -12.32 -1.32 -15.84
N ARG A 441 -12.59 -2.12 -14.80
CA ARG A 441 -13.74 -1.96 -13.89
C ARG A 441 -13.73 -0.62 -13.16
N LYS A 442 -12.55 -0.13 -12.78
CA LYS A 442 -12.34 1.20 -12.18
C LYS A 442 -12.31 2.34 -13.22
N GLY A 443 -12.15 2.03 -14.52
CA GLY A 443 -12.23 2.96 -15.64
C GLY A 443 -10.91 3.55 -16.14
N TYR A 444 -9.76 3.04 -15.68
CA TYR A 444 -8.43 3.52 -16.04
C TYR A 444 -7.54 2.45 -16.71
N GLY A 445 -8.13 1.33 -17.13
CA GLY A 445 -7.44 0.29 -17.89
C GLY A 445 -7.06 0.70 -19.32
N LYS A 446 -6.19 -0.07 -19.98
CA LYS A 446 -5.69 0.15 -21.35
C LYS A 446 -6.83 0.40 -22.33
N ALA A 447 -7.93 -0.36 -22.21
CA ALA A 447 -9.09 -0.25 -23.07
C ALA A 447 -9.95 1.00 -22.80
N ASN A 448 -9.84 1.63 -21.62
CA ASN A 448 -10.51 2.90 -21.33
C ASN A 448 -9.73 4.11 -21.85
N LEU A 449 -8.41 3.99 -21.99
CA LEU A 449 -7.52 5.10 -22.35
C LEU A 449 -7.43 5.37 -23.85
N ARG A 450 -7.82 4.41 -24.70
CA ARG A 450 -7.46 4.41 -26.12
C ARG A 450 -8.58 4.76 -27.12
N ASP A 451 -9.87 4.66 -26.76
CA ASP A 451 -10.91 4.66 -27.80
C ASP A 451 -12.32 5.14 -27.39
N VAL A 452 -13.10 5.51 -28.41
CA VAL A 452 -14.54 5.84 -28.38
C VAL A 452 -15.39 4.66 -27.90
N ASN A 453 -14.89 3.43 -28.08
CA ASN A 453 -15.51 2.19 -27.61
C ASN A 453 -14.96 1.72 -26.25
N ALA A 454 -14.56 2.64 -25.36
CA ALA A 454 -14.09 2.31 -24.01
C ALA A 454 -15.06 1.36 -23.28
N VAL A 455 -14.52 0.35 -22.58
CA VAL A 455 -15.29 -0.66 -21.84
C VAL A 455 -16.11 -0.04 -20.69
N LYS A 456 -15.76 1.20 -20.29
CA LYS A 456 -16.29 2.00 -19.16
C LYS A 456 -16.14 1.34 -17.79
N CYS A 457 -16.24 2.14 -16.73
CA CYS A 457 -16.19 1.64 -15.35
C CYS A 457 -17.56 1.11 -14.88
N ASP A 458 -17.59 0.50 -13.69
CA ASP A 458 -18.82 -0.03 -13.09
C ASP A 458 -19.80 1.05 -12.56
N LYS A 459 -19.51 2.32 -12.81
CA LYS A 459 -20.46 3.43 -12.70
C LYS A 459 -21.35 3.59 -13.95
N ASP A 460 -20.99 2.96 -15.07
CA ASP A 460 -21.87 2.87 -16.24
C ASP A 460 -22.75 1.62 -16.14
N ASP A 461 -24.07 1.82 -16.10
CA ASP A 461 -25.04 0.75 -15.90
C ASP A 461 -25.00 -0.34 -16.98
N PHE A 462 -24.74 0.04 -18.24
CA PHE A 462 -24.72 -0.90 -19.35
C PHE A 462 -23.45 -1.76 -19.31
N ALA A 463 -22.28 -1.15 -19.11
CA ALA A 463 -21.02 -1.87 -18.93
C ALA A 463 -21.09 -2.84 -17.74
N ARG A 464 -21.61 -2.38 -16.60
CA ARG A 464 -21.84 -3.18 -15.40
C ARG A 464 -22.79 -4.35 -15.67
N LEU A 465 -23.90 -4.13 -16.38
CA LEU A 465 -24.83 -5.21 -16.77
C LEU A 465 -24.16 -6.26 -17.67
N GLN A 466 -23.38 -5.82 -18.67
CA GLN A 466 -22.65 -6.72 -19.58
C GLN A 466 -21.57 -7.53 -18.86
N ARG A 467 -20.87 -6.94 -17.87
CA ARG A 467 -19.96 -7.67 -16.98
C ARG A 467 -20.72 -8.72 -16.17
N ASN A 468 -21.75 -8.32 -15.42
CA ASN A 468 -22.57 -9.22 -14.60
C ASN A 468 -23.11 -10.45 -15.37
N LEU A 469 -23.46 -10.29 -16.65
CA LEU A 469 -23.88 -11.41 -17.52
C LEU A 469 -22.73 -12.35 -17.88
N ARG A 470 -21.54 -11.83 -18.21
CA ARG A 470 -20.33 -12.62 -18.48
C ARG A 470 -19.86 -13.37 -17.23
N GLU A 471 -19.75 -12.66 -16.12
CA GLU A 471 -19.40 -13.18 -14.78
C GLU A 471 -20.32 -14.35 -14.37
N ARG A 472 -21.64 -14.17 -14.53
CA ARG A 472 -22.63 -15.22 -14.23
C ARG A 472 -22.44 -16.46 -15.10
N LYS A 473 -22.10 -16.29 -16.38
CA LYS A 473 -21.80 -17.42 -17.28
C LYS A 473 -20.52 -18.14 -16.87
N ALA A 474 -19.47 -17.41 -16.51
CA ALA A 474 -18.21 -18.00 -16.01
C ALA A 474 -18.45 -18.80 -14.71
N MET A 475 -19.16 -18.23 -13.74
CA MET A 475 -19.53 -18.92 -12.50
C MET A 475 -20.41 -20.16 -12.75
N GLU A 476 -21.33 -20.11 -13.72
CA GLU A 476 -22.12 -21.28 -14.11
C GLU A 476 -21.25 -22.40 -14.70
N THR A 477 -20.24 -22.05 -15.53
CA THR A 477 -19.24 -23.00 -16.02
C THR A 477 -18.40 -23.58 -14.88
N HIS A 478 -18.00 -22.78 -13.89
CA HIS A 478 -17.29 -23.28 -12.72
C HIS A 478 -18.14 -24.30 -11.94
N ILE A 479 -19.39 -23.96 -11.59
CA ILE A 479 -20.31 -24.85 -10.85
C ILE A 479 -20.56 -26.17 -11.60
N GLN A 480 -20.63 -26.17 -12.93
CA GLN A 480 -20.76 -27.39 -13.75
C GLN A 480 -19.57 -28.34 -13.64
N THR A 481 -18.39 -27.84 -13.24
CA THR A 481 -17.18 -28.68 -13.03
C THR A 481 -17.03 -29.18 -11.60
N TYR A 482 -17.84 -28.69 -10.65
CA TYR A 482 -17.70 -29.05 -9.23
C TYR A 482 -18.04 -30.52 -8.98
N THR A 483 -17.17 -31.19 -8.22
CA THR A 483 -17.46 -32.51 -7.64
C THR A 483 -18.40 -32.39 -6.43
N ALA A 484 -18.89 -33.52 -5.92
CA ALA A 484 -19.69 -33.53 -4.69
C ALA A 484 -18.96 -32.89 -3.49
N VAL A 485 -17.64 -33.10 -3.38
CA VAL A 485 -16.79 -32.55 -2.31
C VAL A 485 -16.58 -31.04 -2.48
N ASP A 486 -16.51 -30.56 -3.73
CA ASP A 486 -16.41 -29.11 -3.99
C ASP A 486 -17.71 -28.39 -3.66
N MET A 487 -18.85 -28.99 -4.01
CA MET A 487 -20.17 -28.46 -3.66
C MET A 487 -20.37 -28.40 -2.16
N GLU A 488 -20.01 -29.45 -1.41
CA GLU A 488 -20.03 -29.46 0.07
C GLU A 488 -19.20 -28.31 0.65
N ARG A 489 -17.92 -28.19 0.26
CA ARG A 489 -17.01 -27.13 0.72
C ARG A 489 -17.51 -25.71 0.41
N VAL A 490 -18.08 -25.51 -0.78
CA VAL A 490 -18.64 -24.20 -1.19
C VAL A 490 -19.91 -23.87 -0.40
N LEU A 491 -20.78 -24.84 -0.14
CA LEU A 491 -21.99 -24.64 0.66
C LEU A 491 -21.63 -24.34 2.13
N ASP A 492 -20.72 -25.11 2.73
CA ASP A 492 -20.19 -24.87 4.08
C ASP A 492 -19.61 -23.47 4.21
N PHE A 493 -18.78 -23.05 3.25
CA PHE A 493 -18.20 -21.70 3.22
C PHE A 493 -19.30 -20.61 3.12
N ILE A 494 -20.26 -20.77 2.21
CA ILE A 494 -21.38 -19.83 2.08
C ILE A 494 -22.16 -19.72 3.39
N GLU A 495 -22.56 -20.83 3.99
CA GLU A 495 -23.38 -20.85 5.21
C GLU A 495 -22.65 -20.26 6.41
N GLN A 496 -21.40 -20.71 6.65
CA GLN A 496 -20.65 -20.36 7.85
C GLN A 496 -19.98 -18.97 7.79
N ARG A 497 -19.65 -18.46 6.59
CA ARG A 497 -18.81 -17.27 6.43
C ARG A 497 -19.51 -16.09 5.75
N VAL A 498 -20.37 -16.35 4.77
CA VAL A 498 -20.93 -15.30 3.89
C VAL A 498 -22.38 -14.95 4.25
N LEU A 499 -23.25 -15.96 4.33
CA LEU A 499 -24.70 -15.78 4.37
C LEU A 499 -25.17 -14.99 5.59
N GLN A 500 -24.67 -15.33 6.79
CA GLN A 500 -25.04 -14.66 8.03
C GLN A 500 -24.67 -13.16 8.01
N GLY A 501 -23.51 -12.84 7.45
CA GLY A 501 -23.02 -11.48 7.27
C GLY A 501 -23.92 -10.67 6.35
N VAL A 502 -24.12 -11.16 5.13
CA VAL A 502 -24.97 -10.54 4.10
C VAL A 502 -26.42 -10.32 4.61
N MET A 503 -26.97 -11.27 5.36
CA MET A 503 -28.30 -11.12 5.97
C MET A 503 -28.32 -10.03 7.04
N LYS A 504 -27.39 -10.07 8.00
CA LYS A 504 -27.24 -9.11 9.10
C LYS A 504 -27.04 -7.68 8.58
N ASP A 505 -26.18 -7.49 7.58
CA ASP A 505 -25.89 -6.16 7.02
C ASP A 505 -27.04 -5.62 6.19
N THR A 506 -27.79 -6.49 5.50
CA THR A 506 -29.04 -6.09 4.85
C THR A 506 -30.08 -5.63 5.87
N GLU A 507 -30.26 -6.37 6.97
CA GLU A 507 -31.17 -5.97 8.05
C GLU A 507 -30.75 -4.66 8.72
N GLN A 508 -29.46 -4.48 9.02
CA GLN A 508 -28.97 -3.24 9.61
C GLN A 508 -29.18 -2.05 8.67
N SER A 509 -28.91 -2.21 7.38
CA SER A 509 -29.15 -1.16 6.39
C SER A 509 -30.63 -0.80 6.28
N LEU A 510 -31.52 -1.80 6.25
CA LEU A 510 -32.97 -1.58 6.26
C LEU A 510 -33.44 -0.85 7.53
N ARG A 511 -32.98 -1.26 8.72
CA ARG A 511 -33.32 -0.59 9.99
C ARG A 511 -32.87 0.87 9.99
N LYS A 512 -31.65 1.16 9.49
CA LYS A 512 -31.17 2.54 9.36
C LYS A 512 -32.06 3.36 8.42
N ILE A 513 -32.51 2.82 7.28
CA ILE A 513 -33.44 3.52 6.36
C ILE A 513 -34.78 3.81 7.06
N THR A 514 -35.35 2.83 7.77
CA THR A 514 -36.62 3.03 8.51
C THR A 514 -36.52 4.14 9.56
N VAL A 515 -35.37 4.30 10.22
CA VAL A 515 -35.12 5.40 11.16
C VAL A 515 -34.85 6.73 10.44
N ALA A 516 -34.07 6.73 9.35
CA ALA A 516 -33.76 7.92 8.56
C ALA A 516 -34.98 8.52 7.84
N ASN A 517 -36.04 7.73 7.60
CA ASN A 517 -37.31 8.25 7.10
C ASN A 517 -38.03 9.21 8.09
N GLY A 518 -37.51 9.38 9.32
CA GLY A 518 -37.89 10.46 10.23
C GLY A 518 -36.92 11.65 10.30
N THR A 519 -35.71 11.55 9.73
CA THR A 519 -34.65 12.56 9.82
C THR A 519 -33.73 12.50 8.60
N VAL A 520 -33.74 13.56 7.79
CA VAL A 520 -33.02 13.64 6.50
C VAL A 520 -31.51 13.43 6.67
N GLY A 521 -31.07 12.18 6.49
CA GLY A 521 -29.67 11.80 6.31
C GLY A 521 -29.25 11.84 4.84
N SER A 522 -27.95 11.77 4.58
CA SER A 522 -27.41 11.75 3.21
C SER A 522 -27.74 10.45 2.48
N GLU A 523 -28.75 10.48 1.60
CA GLU A 523 -29.30 9.31 0.90
C GLU A 523 -28.26 8.54 0.05
N SER A 524 -27.21 9.20 -0.41
CA SER A 524 -26.24 8.68 -1.40
C SER A 524 -25.47 7.43 -0.94
N GLU A 525 -24.65 7.54 0.13
CA GLU A 525 -23.79 6.42 0.59
C GLU A 525 -24.59 5.22 1.12
N MET A 526 -25.78 5.52 1.66
CA MET A 526 -26.71 4.53 2.17
C MET A 526 -27.28 3.65 1.05
N SER A 527 -27.53 4.24 -0.12
CA SER A 527 -28.05 3.57 -1.31
C SER A 527 -27.07 2.54 -1.88
N ASP A 528 -25.79 2.90 -2.02
CA ASP A 528 -24.78 2.00 -2.61
C ASP A 528 -24.51 0.78 -1.73
N THR A 529 -24.42 0.97 -0.41
CA THR A 529 -24.18 -0.14 0.53
C THR A 529 -25.35 -1.14 0.53
N ILE A 530 -26.60 -0.66 0.57
CA ILE A 530 -27.75 -1.57 0.54
C ILE A 530 -27.90 -2.25 -0.83
N LEU A 531 -27.59 -1.56 -1.93
CA LEU A 531 -27.62 -2.14 -3.27
C LEU A 531 -26.59 -3.28 -3.41
N ARG A 532 -25.35 -3.09 -2.94
CA ARG A 532 -24.31 -4.14 -2.89
C ARG A 532 -24.83 -5.39 -2.17
N GLN A 533 -25.42 -5.23 -0.98
CA GLN A 533 -25.95 -6.34 -0.18
C GLN A 533 -27.16 -7.03 -0.83
N TRP A 534 -28.05 -6.29 -1.50
CA TRP A 534 -29.17 -6.89 -2.26
C TRP A 534 -28.70 -7.68 -3.49
N VAL A 535 -27.65 -7.21 -4.17
CA VAL A 535 -27.01 -7.97 -5.26
C VAL A 535 -26.37 -9.25 -4.73
N ALA A 536 -25.63 -9.18 -3.62
CA ALA A 536 -25.06 -10.35 -2.96
C ALA A 536 -26.12 -11.40 -2.61
N ARG A 537 -27.25 -11.00 -1.97
CA ARG A 537 -28.38 -11.90 -1.68
C ARG A 537 -28.97 -12.57 -2.93
N ARG A 538 -29.13 -11.82 -4.02
CA ARG A 538 -29.64 -12.37 -5.30
C ARG A 538 -28.66 -13.36 -5.92
N ARG A 539 -27.35 -13.08 -5.87
CA ARG A 539 -26.31 -13.98 -6.35
C ARG A 539 -26.23 -15.26 -5.51
N LEU A 540 -26.29 -15.17 -4.18
CA LEU A 540 -26.34 -16.33 -3.28
C LEU A 540 -27.52 -17.26 -3.62
N HIS A 541 -28.74 -16.71 -3.74
CA HIS A 541 -29.91 -17.48 -4.13
C HIS A 541 -29.74 -18.18 -5.50
N TRP A 542 -29.15 -17.49 -6.48
CA TRP A 542 -28.87 -18.08 -7.79
C TRP A 542 -27.79 -19.17 -7.73
N ILE A 543 -26.71 -18.99 -6.96
CA ILE A 543 -25.67 -20.00 -6.74
C ILE A 543 -26.29 -21.26 -6.12
N SER A 544 -27.09 -21.14 -5.05
CA SER A 544 -27.75 -22.27 -4.41
C SER A 544 -28.63 -23.08 -5.39
N ALA A 545 -29.35 -22.39 -6.29
CA ALA A 545 -30.15 -23.04 -7.33
C ALA A 545 -29.27 -23.78 -8.37
N ARG A 546 -28.11 -23.23 -8.75
CA ARG A 546 -27.16 -23.89 -9.66
C ARG A 546 -26.47 -25.09 -9.02
N ILE A 547 -25.99 -24.96 -7.79
CA ILE A 547 -25.37 -26.06 -7.04
C ILE A 547 -26.37 -27.21 -6.85
N LYS A 548 -27.63 -26.91 -6.49
CA LYS A 548 -28.67 -27.95 -6.41
C LYS A 548 -28.86 -28.69 -7.74
N SER A 549 -28.94 -27.96 -8.85
CA SER A 549 -29.08 -28.58 -10.18
C SER A 549 -27.89 -29.45 -10.57
N GLN A 550 -26.67 -29.08 -10.17
CA GLN A 550 -25.47 -29.89 -10.38
C GLN A 550 -25.48 -31.15 -9.49
N LEU A 551 -25.85 -31.01 -8.21
CA LEU A 551 -25.97 -32.13 -7.28
C LEU A 551 -27.00 -33.16 -7.76
N ASP A 552 -28.16 -32.72 -8.26
CA ASP A 552 -29.17 -33.58 -8.87
C ASP A 552 -28.61 -34.33 -10.10
N SER A 553 -27.76 -33.69 -10.90
CA SER A 553 -27.10 -34.30 -12.07
C SER A 553 -26.05 -35.35 -11.69
N VAL A 554 -25.16 -35.02 -10.74
CA VAL A 554 -24.12 -35.93 -10.22
C VAL A 554 -24.74 -37.15 -9.52
N SER A 555 -25.87 -36.96 -8.83
CA SER A 555 -26.58 -38.05 -8.15
C SER A 555 -27.20 -39.04 -9.13
N ARG A 556 -27.81 -38.57 -10.23
CA ARG A 556 -28.35 -39.46 -11.28
C ARG A 556 -27.25 -40.28 -11.93
N TYR A 557 -26.13 -39.65 -12.28
CA TYR A 557 -24.99 -40.34 -12.91
C TYR A 557 -24.41 -41.46 -12.04
N ARG A 558 -24.41 -41.31 -10.71
CA ARG A 558 -24.03 -42.40 -9.79
C ARG A 558 -25.01 -43.57 -9.86
N VAL A 559 -26.31 -43.32 -9.75
CA VAL A 559 -27.35 -44.38 -9.82
C VAL A 559 -27.30 -45.11 -11.17
N GLU A 560 -27.11 -44.39 -12.27
CA GLU A 560 -26.95 -44.98 -13.60
C GLU A 560 -25.67 -45.82 -13.73
N LYS A 561 -24.57 -45.44 -13.06
CA LYS A 561 -23.32 -46.23 -13.04
C LYS A 561 -23.45 -47.47 -12.18
N ASP A 562 -23.95 -47.33 -10.95
CA ASP A 562 -24.08 -48.43 -10.00
C ASP A 562 -25.02 -49.52 -10.57
N SER A 563 -26.14 -49.12 -11.19
CA SER A 563 -27.05 -50.05 -11.87
C SER A 563 -26.50 -50.69 -13.16
N ALA A 564 -25.44 -50.14 -13.75
CA ALA A 564 -24.75 -50.75 -14.89
C ALA A 564 -23.67 -51.76 -14.47
N GLU A 565 -23.06 -51.60 -13.29
CA GLU A 565 -22.07 -52.55 -12.73
C GLU A 565 -22.75 -53.79 -12.11
N ASP A 566 -24.00 -53.67 -11.64
CA ASP A 566 -24.81 -54.79 -11.13
C ASP A 566 -25.40 -55.71 -12.23
N VAL A 567 -25.15 -55.44 -13.52
CA VAL A 567 -25.48 -56.38 -14.60
C VAL A 567 -24.41 -57.48 -14.60
N PRO A 568 -24.71 -58.74 -14.20
CA PRO A 568 -23.71 -59.80 -14.18
C PRO A 568 -23.15 -60.00 -15.59
N PRO A 569 -21.82 -60.19 -15.74
CA PRO A 569 -21.22 -60.44 -17.04
C PRO A 569 -21.88 -61.67 -17.63
N SER A 570 -22.58 -61.50 -18.76
CA SER A 570 -23.40 -62.57 -19.34
C SER A 570 -22.54 -63.79 -19.63
N GLU A 571 -22.80 -64.89 -18.93
CA GLU A 571 -22.17 -66.20 -19.15
C GLU A 571 -22.58 -66.77 -20.52
N ASN A 572 -21.98 -66.23 -21.58
CA ASN A 572 -22.17 -66.65 -22.97
C ASN A 572 -20.91 -66.37 -23.80
N SER A 573 -19.79 -66.96 -23.41
CA SER A 573 -18.66 -67.24 -24.32
C SER A 573 -17.78 -68.40 -23.83
N GLN A 574 -18.36 -69.61 -23.78
CA GLN A 574 -17.55 -70.80 -24.04
C GLN A 574 -17.23 -70.83 -25.54
N ASN A 575 -16.00 -70.46 -25.92
CA ASN A 575 -15.24 -71.09 -27.02
C ASN A 575 -13.81 -70.52 -27.13
N ASP A 576 -12.85 -71.32 -26.68
CA ASP A 576 -11.50 -71.56 -27.21
C ASP A 576 -10.76 -70.50 -28.05
N GLY A 577 -9.58 -70.06 -27.56
CA GLY A 577 -8.55 -69.38 -28.37
C GLY A 577 -7.39 -68.83 -27.52
N PRO A 578 -6.11 -69.15 -27.79
CA PRO A 578 -5.04 -68.96 -26.81
C PRO A 578 -4.30 -67.60 -26.84
N VAL A 579 -4.08 -67.07 -25.64
CA VAL A 579 -2.84 -66.44 -25.12
C VAL A 579 -1.89 -65.76 -26.12
N HIS A 580 -1.97 -64.43 -26.17
CA HIS A 580 -0.87 -63.46 -26.02
C HIS A 580 -1.55 -62.08 -25.82
N GLY A 581 -1.40 -61.30 -24.75
CA GLY A 581 -0.32 -61.25 -23.77
C GLY A 581 0.50 -59.97 -23.98
N PHE A 582 0.02 -58.81 -23.52
CA PHE A 582 0.86 -57.67 -23.12
C PHE A 582 0.08 -56.68 -22.22
N ARG A 583 0.73 -56.20 -21.15
CA ARG A 583 0.24 -55.14 -20.26
C ARG A 583 0.65 -53.76 -20.78
N LYS A 584 -0.26 -52.79 -20.74
CA LYS A 584 -0.09 -51.61 -19.89
C LYS A 584 -1.43 -50.96 -19.57
#